data_AF-A0AB32TG74-F1
#
_entry.id   AF-A0AB32TG74-F1
#
_cell.length_a   1.000
_cell.length_b   1.000
_cell.length_c   1.000
_cell.angle_alpha   90.00
_cell.angle_beta   90.00
_cell.angle_gamma   90.00
#
_symmetry.space_group_name_H-M   'P 1'
#
loop_
_entity.id
_entity.type
_entity.pdbx_description
1 polymer ?
#
loop_
_entity_poly.entity_id
_entity_poly.type
_entity_poly.pdbx_seq_one_letter_code
_entity_poly.pdbx_strand_id
1 'polypeptide(L)'
;MDKTGMDGDAEGVWSPDIEQSFQEALAIYPPCGRRKIILSDEGKMYGRNELIARYIKLRTGKTRTRKQVSSHLQVLARRKSREIQSKLKAMNLDQASKDKALQNMAALSSAQIVSASVMKSQLPPLPQHPYPPPARFWPGPIPGQPGPSQDIKPFAPSPYPTLQPPPISSYEQLPAPLPPSATAVPVWQDRTIASSKLRMLEYSAFMEVQRDPDTYSKHLFVHIAQTNPSYTDPLLEAVDIRQIYDKFPEKKGGLKELYEKGPQNAFFLVKFWADLNSSNVQDGAGSFYGVSSQYSSAENMTITVSTKVCSFGKQVVEKVETEYARVEGGRYVYRIHRSPMCEYMINFIHKLKHLPEKYMMNSVLENFTILQVVTNRDTQETLLCIAFVFEVSTSDHGAQYHVYRLVKD
;
A
#
# COMPACT_ATOMS: atom_id res chain seq x y z
N MET A 1 -21.00 -88.55 -3.95
CA MET A 1 -22.28 -87.83 -4.11
C MET A 1 -22.21 -86.69 -3.10
N ASP A 2 -21.52 -85.61 -3.45
CA ASP A 2 -21.26 -84.50 -2.53
C ASP A 2 -22.28 -83.38 -2.75
N LYS A 3 -22.86 -82.94 -1.63
CA LYS A 3 -23.72 -81.78 -1.50
C LYS A 3 -22.87 -80.64 -0.96
N THR A 4 -22.69 -79.59 -1.75
CA THR A 4 -22.49 -78.23 -1.25
C THR A 4 -23.04 -77.27 -2.30
N GLY A 5 -24.23 -76.74 -2.03
CA GLY A 5 -24.70 -75.52 -2.68
C GLY A 5 -23.88 -74.34 -2.16
N MET A 6 -23.42 -73.48 -3.06
CA MET A 6 -22.76 -72.22 -2.72
C MET A 6 -23.65 -71.06 -3.12
N ASP A 7 -23.87 -70.21 -2.12
CA ASP A 7 -24.62 -68.98 -2.11
C ASP A 7 -24.28 -68.06 -3.28
N GLY A 8 -25.32 -67.65 -4.01
CA GLY A 8 -25.20 -66.89 -5.26
C GLY A 8 -25.79 -65.49 -5.22
N ASP A 9 -25.95 -64.83 -4.06
CA ASP A 9 -26.83 -63.64 -4.00
C ASP A 9 -26.40 -62.43 -3.13
N ALA A 10 -25.10 -62.16 -2.92
CA ALA A 10 -24.71 -60.95 -2.14
C ALA A 10 -23.40 -60.22 -2.51
N GLU A 11 -22.86 -60.35 -3.72
CA GLU A 11 -21.79 -59.45 -4.19
C GLU A 11 -22.32 -58.53 -5.30
N GLY A 12 -22.48 -57.24 -4.97
CA GLY A 12 -22.83 -56.21 -5.94
C GLY A 12 -21.88 -56.19 -7.15
N VAL A 13 -22.36 -55.62 -8.26
CA VAL A 13 -21.64 -55.57 -9.55
C VAL A 13 -20.22 -54.99 -9.42
N TRP A 14 -19.93 -54.19 -8.38
CA TRP A 14 -18.61 -53.64 -8.06
C TRP A 14 -18.20 -54.01 -6.64
N SER A 15 -17.83 -55.28 -6.42
CA SER A 15 -17.22 -55.73 -5.17
C SER A 15 -15.83 -55.09 -4.98
N PRO A 16 -15.31 -55.01 -3.74
CA PRO A 16 -14.06 -54.29 -3.44
C PRO A 16 -12.85 -54.76 -4.26
N ASP A 17 -12.74 -56.07 -4.51
CA ASP A 17 -11.71 -56.70 -5.35
C ASP A 17 -11.80 -56.27 -6.82
N ILE A 18 -13.01 -56.09 -7.34
CA ILE A 18 -13.28 -55.62 -8.69
C ILE A 18 -13.02 -54.12 -8.80
N GLU A 19 -13.42 -53.34 -7.80
CA GLU A 19 -13.16 -51.91 -7.75
C GLU A 19 -11.66 -51.62 -7.71
N GLN A 20 -10.90 -52.36 -6.89
CA GLN A 20 -9.44 -52.26 -6.87
C GLN A 20 -8.84 -52.58 -8.24
N SER A 21 -9.25 -53.70 -8.85
CA SER A 21 -8.78 -54.09 -10.19
C SER A 21 -9.17 -53.07 -11.28
N PHE A 22 -10.32 -52.41 -11.11
CA PHE A 22 -10.78 -51.34 -12.00
C PHE A 22 -9.91 -50.09 -11.85
N GLN A 23 -9.55 -49.66 -10.64
CA GLN A 23 -8.65 -48.52 -10.42
C GLN A 23 -7.24 -48.79 -10.95
N GLU A 24 -6.71 -50.00 -10.73
CA GLU A 24 -5.43 -50.42 -11.30
C GLU A 24 -5.46 -50.39 -12.84
N ALA A 25 -6.55 -50.88 -13.45
CA ALA A 25 -6.74 -50.80 -14.89
C ALA A 25 -6.85 -49.35 -15.42
N LEU A 26 -7.43 -48.42 -14.65
CA LEU A 26 -7.50 -47.01 -15.05
C LEU A 26 -6.11 -46.34 -15.10
N ALA A 27 -5.19 -46.77 -14.24
CA ALA A 27 -3.80 -46.29 -14.23
C ALA A 27 -2.98 -46.85 -15.41
N ILE A 28 -3.23 -48.11 -15.79
CA ILE A 28 -2.55 -48.78 -16.90
C ILE A 28 -3.08 -48.28 -18.25
N TYR A 29 -4.38 -48.01 -18.34
CA TYR A 29 -5.04 -47.53 -19.55
C TYR A 29 -5.58 -46.09 -19.33
N PRO A 30 -4.74 -45.05 -19.41
CA PRO A 30 -5.17 -43.66 -19.26
C PRO A 30 -6.18 -43.24 -20.36
N PRO A 31 -6.91 -42.12 -20.20
CA PRO A 31 -7.84 -41.62 -21.21
C PRO A 31 -7.10 -41.15 -22.48
N CYS A 32 -6.80 -42.09 -23.37
CA CYS A 32 -6.41 -41.79 -24.74
C CYS A 32 -7.65 -41.23 -25.45
N GLY A 33 -7.57 -40.04 -26.04
CA GLY A 33 -8.68 -39.42 -26.76
C GLY A 33 -9.16 -40.23 -27.98
N ARG A 34 -9.20 -39.62 -29.17
CA ARG A 34 -9.69 -40.29 -30.40
C ARG A 34 -8.61 -41.16 -31.06
N ARG A 35 -7.93 -42.05 -30.34
CA ARG A 35 -7.01 -43.04 -30.95
C ARG A 35 -7.16 -44.39 -30.26
N LYS A 36 -7.51 -45.42 -31.04
CA LYS A 36 -7.65 -46.82 -30.60
C LYS A 36 -6.26 -47.46 -30.54
N ILE A 37 -5.96 -48.17 -29.46
CA ILE A 37 -4.72 -48.96 -29.32
C ILE A 37 -4.96 -50.32 -29.99
N ILE A 38 -4.07 -50.70 -30.91
CA ILE A 38 -4.12 -51.98 -31.62
C ILE A 38 -3.19 -52.94 -30.85
N LEU A 39 -3.70 -54.12 -30.47
CA LEU A 39 -2.90 -55.20 -29.89
C LEU A 39 -2.68 -56.27 -30.95
N SER A 40 -1.40 -56.56 -31.23
CA SER A 40 -0.93 -57.25 -32.43
C SER A 40 -1.01 -58.78 -32.39
N ASP A 41 -1.57 -59.39 -31.36
CA ASP A 41 -1.47 -60.84 -31.15
C ASP A 41 -2.73 -61.65 -31.54
N GLU A 42 -3.89 -61.02 -31.81
CA GLU A 42 -5.10 -61.74 -32.25
C GLU A 42 -5.93 -61.00 -33.34
N GLY A 43 -5.43 -59.91 -33.92
CA GLY A 43 -6.09 -59.20 -35.04
C GLY A 43 -7.42 -58.49 -34.69
N LYS A 44 -7.83 -58.46 -33.40
CA LYS A 44 -9.08 -57.84 -32.96
C LYS A 44 -8.83 -56.48 -32.29
N MET A 45 -9.56 -55.45 -32.72
CA MET A 45 -9.46 -54.10 -32.15
C MET A 45 -10.17 -54.04 -30.77
N TYR A 46 -9.43 -53.69 -29.71
CA TYR A 46 -10.00 -53.48 -28.37
C TYR A 46 -10.03 -52.00 -28.00
N GLY A 47 -11.17 -51.49 -27.56
CA GLY A 47 -11.30 -50.17 -26.95
C GLY A 47 -10.86 -50.16 -25.49
N ARG A 48 -10.56 -48.96 -24.95
CA ARG A 48 -10.12 -48.77 -23.54
C ARG A 48 -11.01 -49.50 -22.52
N ASN A 49 -12.33 -49.40 -22.67
CA ASN A 49 -13.27 -50.01 -21.72
C ASN A 49 -13.34 -51.54 -21.86
N GLU A 50 -12.94 -52.09 -23.01
CA GLU A 50 -12.81 -53.53 -23.24
C GLU A 50 -11.50 -54.05 -22.63
N LEU A 51 -10.43 -53.27 -22.70
CA LEU A 51 -9.15 -53.58 -22.03
C LEU A 51 -9.30 -53.56 -20.50
N ILE A 52 -10.01 -52.58 -19.95
CA ILE A 52 -10.31 -52.52 -18.51
C ILE A 52 -11.13 -53.75 -18.07
N ALA A 53 -12.16 -54.12 -18.85
CA ALA A 53 -12.96 -55.31 -18.59
C ALA A 53 -12.12 -56.60 -18.62
N ARG A 54 -11.20 -56.73 -19.58
CA ARG A 54 -10.29 -57.88 -19.70
C ARG A 54 -9.31 -57.92 -18.52
N TYR A 55 -8.78 -56.78 -18.10
CA TYR A 55 -7.89 -56.68 -16.95
C TYR A 55 -8.56 -57.13 -15.66
N ILE A 56 -9.78 -56.67 -15.41
CA ILE A 56 -10.59 -57.09 -14.25
C ILE A 56 -10.79 -58.61 -14.27
N LYS A 57 -11.14 -59.18 -15.44
CA LYS A 57 -11.33 -60.63 -15.59
C LYS A 57 -10.03 -61.40 -15.33
N LEU A 58 -8.89 -60.89 -15.80
CA LEU A 58 -7.58 -61.51 -15.60
C LEU A 58 -7.16 -61.51 -14.12
N ARG A 59 -7.42 -60.40 -13.40
CA ARG A 59 -7.03 -60.25 -11.98
C ARG A 59 -7.98 -60.90 -10.99
N THR A 60 -9.29 -60.86 -11.24
CA THR A 60 -10.31 -61.31 -10.27
C THR A 60 -11.03 -62.59 -10.68
N GLY A 61 -10.85 -63.07 -11.92
CA GLY A 61 -11.65 -64.16 -12.49
C GLY A 61 -13.10 -63.79 -12.81
N LYS A 62 -13.61 -62.65 -12.31
CA LYS A 62 -14.99 -62.20 -12.46
C LYS A 62 -15.15 -61.39 -13.76
N THR A 63 -16.16 -61.73 -14.56
CA THR A 63 -16.37 -61.06 -15.85
C THR A 63 -17.15 -59.75 -15.67
N ARG A 64 -16.64 -58.66 -16.26
CA ARG A 64 -17.35 -57.38 -16.40
C ARG A 64 -17.45 -56.97 -17.86
N THR A 65 -18.59 -56.45 -18.25
CA THR A 65 -18.84 -56.03 -19.64
C THR A 65 -18.32 -54.62 -19.88
N ARG A 66 -17.97 -54.32 -21.13
CA ARG A 66 -17.65 -52.96 -21.59
C ARG A 66 -18.72 -51.93 -21.18
N LYS A 67 -20.01 -52.30 -21.23
CA LYS A 67 -21.13 -51.43 -20.86
C LYS A 67 -21.15 -51.12 -19.36
N GLN A 68 -20.89 -52.13 -18.51
CA GLN A 68 -20.75 -51.94 -17.06
C GLN A 68 -19.58 -51.01 -16.74
N VAL A 69 -18.41 -51.22 -17.35
CA VAL A 69 -17.22 -50.34 -17.20
C VAL A 69 -17.54 -48.90 -17.62
N SER A 70 -18.26 -48.72 -18.74
CA SER A 70 -18.62 -47.40 -19.25
C SER A 70 -19.62 -46.67 -18.34
N SER A 71 -20.61 -47.40 -17.82
CA SER A 71 -21.60 -46.88 -16.87
C SER A 71 -20.95 -46.41 -15.57
N HIS A 72 -20.05 -47.22 -15.01
CA HIS A 72 -19.34 -46.89 -13.77
C HIS A 72 -18.45 -45.65 -13.92
N LEU A 73 -17.73 -45.56 -15.05
CA LEU A 73 -16.93 -44.38 -15.37
C LEU A 73 -17.77 -43.10 -15.47
N GLN A 74 -18.99 -43.21 -16.03
CA GLN A 74 -19.92 -42.10 -16.13
C GLN A 74 -20.47 -41.67 -14.76
N VAL A 75 -20.75 -42.64 -13.88
CA VAL A 75 -21.18 -42.37 -12.49
C VAL A 75 -20.07 -41.63 -11.72
N LEU A 76 -18.82 -42.07 -11.84
CA LEU A 76 -17.66 -41.42 -11.22
C LEU A 76 -17.47 -39.99 -11.76
N ALA A 77 -17.59 -39.78 -13.07
CA ALA A 77 -17.51 -38.45 -13.68
C ALA A 77 -18.63 -37.51 -13.18
N ARG A 78 -19.87 -38.01 -13.07
CA ARG A 78 -21.01 -37.25 -12.54
C ARG A 78 -20.84 -36.94 -11.05
N ARG A 79 -20.31 -37.87 -10.25
CA ARG A 79 -20.01 -37.64 -8.83
C ARG A 79 -18.94 -36.57 -8.66
N LYS A 80 -17.83 -36.66 -9.40
CA LYS A 80 -16.76 -35.65 -9.41
C LYS A 80 -17.26 -34.27 -9.86
N SER A 81 -18.12 -34.21 -10.88
CA SER A 81 -18.74 -32.96 -11.33
C SER A 81 -19.63 -32.32 -10.25
N ARG A 82 -20.45 -33.12 -9.55
CA ARG A 82 -21.26 -32.64 -8.41
C ARG A 82 -20.40 -32.20 -7.22
N GLU A 83 -19.30 -32.88 -6.94
CA GLU A 83 -18.33 -32.47 -5.91
C GLU A 83 -17.64 -31.15 -6.29
N ILE A 84 -17.28 -30.95 -7.55
CA ILE A 84 -16.73 -29.67 -8.04
C ILE A 84 -17.78 -28.57 -7.94
N GLN A 85 -19.03 -28.84 -8.35
CA GLN A 85 -20.12 -27.87 -8.32
C GLN A 85 -20.51 -27.50 -6.87
N SER A 86 -20.49 -28.46 -5.94
CA SER A 86 -20.71 -28.20 -4.51
C SER A 86 -19.54 -27.46 -3.88
N LYS A 87 -18.28 -27.77 -4.23
CA LYS A 87 -17.09 -26.99 -3.83
C LYS A 87 -17.12 -25.56 -4.35
N LEU A 88 -17.55 -25.34 -5.60
CA LEU A 88 -17.74 -24.00 -6.17
C LEU A 88 -18.87 -23.24 -5.47
N LYS A 89 -20.00 -23.89 -5.16
CA LYS A 89 -21.08 -23.28 -4.37
C LYS A 89 -20.66 -22.97 -2.93
N ALA A 90 -19.89 -23.85 -2.28
CA ALA A 90 -19.34 -23.63 -0.95
C ALA A 90 -18.35 -22.46 -0.95
N MET A 91 -17.45 -22.39 -1.94
CA MET A 91 -16.57 -21.23 -2.14
C MET A 91 -17.35 -19.93 -2.37
N ASN A 92 -18.49 -19.97 -3.07
CA ASN A 92 -19.30 -18.77 -3.32
C ASN A 92 -20.07 -18.29 -2.06
N LEU A 93 -20.47 -19.22 -1.17
CA LEU A 93 -21.08 -18.89 0.13
C LEU A 93 -20.04 -18.30 1.10
N ASP A 94 -18.81 -18.82 1.05
CA ASP A 94 -17.66 -18.27 1.76
C ASP A 94 -17.28 -16.91 1.18
N GLN A 95 -17.33 -16.73 -0.15
CA GLN A 95 -17.07 -15.46 -0.81
C GLN A 95 -18.10 -14.40 -0.42
N ALA A 96 -19.40 -14.71 -0.41
CA ALA A 96 -20.42 -13.75 0.03
C ALA A 96 -20.25 -13.33 1.51
N SER A 97 -19.79 -14.23 2.36
CA SER A 97 -19.47 -13.93 3.77
C SER A 97 -18.18 -13.11 3.90
N LYS A 98 -17.16 -13.43 3.09
CA LYS A 98 -15.91 -12.66 2.96
C LYS A 98 -16.16 -11.27 2.39
N ASP A 99 -17.05 -11.13 1.41
CA ASP A 99 -17.45 -9.87 0.79
C ASP A 99 -18.24 -9.01 1.77
N LYS A 100 -19.13 -9.62 2.57
CA LYS A 100 -19.85 -8.91 3.64
C LYS A 100 -18.91 -8.49 4.78
N ALA A 101 -17.97 -9.34 5.16
CA ALA A 101 -16.92 -8.99 6.13
C ALA A 101 -16.00 -7.89 5.59
N LEU A 102 -15.66 -7.94 4.30
CA LEU A 102 -14.87 -6.94 3.61
C LEU A 102 -15.60 -5.61 3.53
N GLN A 103 -16.89 -5.60 3.16
CA GLN A 103 -17.70 -4.39 3.11
C GLN A 103 -17.86 -3.77 4.49
N ASN A 104 -17.98 -4.58 5.54
CA ASN A 104 -17.95 -4.09 6.91
C ASN A 104 -16.59 -3.50 7.29
N MET A 105 -15.47 -4.12 6.92
CA MET A 105 -14.13 -3.59 7.24
C MET A 105 -13.77 -2.36 6.42
N ALA A 106 -14.17 -2.30 5.15
CA ALA A 106 -14.05 -1.13 4.28
C ALA A 106 -14.85 0.07 4.82
N ALA A 107 -15.89 -0.17 5.63
CA ALA A 107 -16.71 0.87 6.24
C ALA A 107 -16.21 1.31 7.63
N LEU A 108 -15.28 0.59 8.26
CA LEU A 108 -14.76 0.94 9.57
C LEU A 108 -13.61 1.96 9.45
N SER A 109 -13.73 3.09 10.16
CA SER A 109 -12.63 4.06 10.30
C SER A 109 -11.44 3.44 11.02
N SER A 110 -10.22 3.91 10.71
CA SER A 110 -9.03 3.45 11.43
C SER A 110 -9.14 3.77 12.94
N ALA A 111 -9.90 4.81 13.33
CA ALA A 111 -10.26 5.07 14.71
C ALA A 111 -11.23 4.04 15.30
N GLN A 112 -12.22 3.58 14.54
CA GLN A 112 -13.11 2.48 14.96
C GLN A 112 -12.34 1.16 15.05
N ILE A 113 -11.41 0.90 14.13
CA ILE A 113 -10.52 -0.26 14.19
C ILE A 113 -9.69 -0.19 15.44
N VAL A 114 -9.01 0.93 15.74
CA VAL A 114 -8.22 1.14 16.98
C VAL A 114 -9.09 1.03 18.24
N SER A 115 -10.37 1.41 18.19
CA SER A 115 -11.28 1.34 19.35
C SER A 115 -11.97 -0.02 19.55
N ALA A 116 -12.09 -0.83 18.50
CA ALA A 116 -12.73 -2.14 18.57
C ALA A 116 -11.85 -3.12 19.38
N SER A 117 -12.29 -3.44 20.60
CA SER A 117 -11.67 -4.49 21.40
C SER A 117 -11.92 -5.85 20.74
N VAL A 118 -10.86 -6.62 20.48
CA VAL A 118 -10.97 -7.97 19.95
C VAL A 118 -11.67 -8.85 21.00
N MET A 119 -12.90 -9.26 20.69
CA MET A 119 -13.72 -10.28 21.36
C MET A 119 -13.78 -10.23 22.90
N LYS A 120 -14.83 -9.63 23.45
CA LYS A 120 -15.40 -10.09 24.72
C LYS A 120 -16.93 -10.17 24.66
N SER A 121 -17.38 -11.30 25.15
CA SER A 121 -18.73 -11.84 25.19
C SER A 121 -19.78 -10.88 25.76
N GLN A 122 -20.98 -11.01 25.24
CA GLN A 122 -22.27 -10.45 25.65
C GLN A 122 -22.36 -10.03 27.13
N LEU A 123 -22.70 -8.76 27.37
CA LEU A 123 -23.54 -8.30 28.47
C LEU A 123 -24.23 -6.99 28.01
N PRO A 124 -25.55 -6.81 28.23
CA PRO A 124 -26.30 -5.64 27.75
C PRO A 124 -26.03 -4.39 28.62
N PRO A 125 -25.94 -3.18 28.05
CA PRO A 125 -25.78 -1.97 28.84
C PRO A 125 -27.13 -1.44 29.35
N LEU A 126 -27.16 -1.07 30.64
CA LEU A 126 -28.24 -0.28 31.25
C LEU A 126 -28.21 1.20 30.79
N PRO A 127 -29.35 1.90 30.78
CA PRO A 127 -29.46 3.27 30.25
C PRO A 127 -29.13 4.33 31.31
N GLN A 128 -28.46 5.42 30.91
CA GLN A 128 -28.43 6.66 31.70
C GLN A 128 -28.61 7.92 30.85
N HIS A 129 -29.26 8.88 31.51
CA HIS A 129 -30.02 10.03 31.01
C HIS A 129 -29.18 11.29 30.68
N PRO A 130 -29.76 12.28 29.98
CA PRO A 130 -29.06 13.40 29.36
C PRO A 130 -28.85 14.59 30.31
N TYR A 131 -27.69 15.25 30.21
CA TYR A 131 -27.43 16.57 30.78
C TYR A 131 -27.37 17.65 29.67
N PRO A 132 -27.91 18.86 29.89
CA PRO A 132 -27.97 19.94 28.91
C PRO A 132 -26.69 20.81 28.87
N PRO A 133 -26.48 21.58 27.78
CA PRO A 133 -25.26 22.38 27.57
C PRO A 133 -25.34 23.78 28.23
N PRO A 134 -24.21 24.37 28.65
CA PRO A 134 -24.18 25.78 29.02
C PRO A 134 -23.96 26.71 27.82
N ALA A 135 -24.38 27.95 28.07
CA ALA A 135 -24.81 28.98 27.14
C ALA A 135 -23.72 29.71 26.33
N ARG A 136 -24.16 30.24 25.19
CA ARG A 136 -23.50 31.29 24.39
C ARG A 136 -23.54 32.62 25.15
N PHE A 137 -22.42 33.35 25.18
CA PHE A 137 -22.38 34.78 25.48
C PHE A 137 -21.61 35.51 24.37
N TRP A 138 -22.30 36.40 23.68
CA TRP A 138 -21.74 37.57 22.99
C TRP A 138 -21.94 38.79 23.91
N PRO A 139 -21.18 39.87 23.71
CA PRO A 139 -21.83 41.03 23.10
C PRO A 139 -21.04 41.61 21.93
N GLY A 140 -21.80 42.11 20.95
CA GLY A 140 -21.33 42.86 19.79
C GLY A 140 -21.06 44.35 20.07
N PRO A 141 -20.85 45.14 18.99
CA PRO A 141 -20.02 46.35 18.97
C PRO A 141 -20.83 47.67 19.00
N ILE A 142 -20.15 48.80 19.28
CA ILE A 142 -20.67 50.16 19.04
C ILE A 142 -19.50 51.10 18.60
N PRO A 143 -19.75 52.27 17.95
CA PRO A 143 -19.16 52.67 16.66
C PRO A 143 -18.50 54.07 16.71
N GLY A 144 -17.95 54.56 15.58
CA GLY A 144 -17.76 56.01 15.36
C GLY A 144 -16.44 56.44 14.70
N GLN A 145 -16.54 56.85 13.42
CA GLN A 145 -15.57 57.56 12.56
C GLN A 145 -15.52 59.09 12.89
N PRO A 146 -14.85 60.03 12.13
CA PRO A 146 -13.74 59.99 11.15
C PRO A 146 -12.67 61.15 11.25
N GLY A 147 -11.49 60.98 10.60
CA GLY A 147 -10.64 62.00 9.89
C GLY A 147 -10.06 63.24 10.60
N PRO A 148 -9.13 64.05 10.00
CA PRO A 148 -8.73 64.09 8.58
C PRO A 148 -7.19 64.16 8.28
N SER A 149 -6.94 64.31 6.98
CA SER A 149 -5.76 64.34 6.08
C SER A 149 -4.72 65.47 6.24
N GLN A 150 -3.65 65.36 5.41
CA GLN A 150 -2.72 66.38 4.82
C GLN A 150 -1.31 66.49 5.45
N ASP A 151 -0.18 66.68 4.76
CA ASP A 151 0.17 66.79 3.32
C ASP A 151 1.72 66.74 3.11
N ILE A 152 2.16 66.15 1.99
CA ILE A 152 3.12 66.61 0.94
C ILE A 152 4.52 67.23 1.30
N LYS A 153 5.60 66.47 0.94
CA LYS A 153 6.81 66.73 0.07
C LYS A 153 7.36 68.17 -0.16
N PRO A 154 8.70 68.39 -0.39
CA PRO A 154 9.32 68.14 -1.73
C PRO A 154 10.85 67.88 -1.85
N PHE A 155 11.24 67.16 -2.95
CA PHE A 155 12.33 67.33 -3.96
C PHE A 155 13.72 67.95 -3.56
N ALA A 156 14.91 67.65 -4.14
CA ALA A 156 15.39 66.95 -5.35
C ALA A 156 16.95 66.70 -5.26
N PRO A 157 17.81 66.74 -6.32
CA PRO A 157 18.51 65.58 -6.93
C PRO A 157 20.07 65.66 -7.07
N SER A 158 20.73 64.52 -7.40
CA SER A 158 21.99 64.23 -8.20
C SER A 158 23.24 65.15 -8.13
N PRO A 159 24.51 64.69 -8.44
CA PRO A 159 24.85 64.01 -9.70
C PRO A 159 26.01 62.96 -9.70
N TYR A 160 26.09 62.21 -10.80
CA TYR A 160 27.27 61.49 -11.31
C TYR A 160 28.38 62.44 -11.81
N PRO A 161 29.59 61.92 -12.05
CA PRO A 161 30.17 62.08 -13.38
C PRO A 161 30.80 60.82 -14.01
N THR A 162 31.03 60.98 -15.31
CA THR A 162 31.31 60.08 -16.43
C THR A 162 32.78 59.71 -16.70
N LEU A 163 32.98 58.52 -17.28
CA LEU A 163 33.90 58.04 -18.35
C LEU A 163 35.18 58.85 -18.75
N GLN A 164 36.35 58.18 -18.87
CA GLN A 164 37.14 57.88 -20.12
C GLN A 164 38.60 57.30 -19.86
N PRO A 165 39.31 56.68 -20.86
CA PRO A 165 40.29 55.55 -20.76
C PRO A 165 41.79 55.90 -21.11
N PRO A 166 42.70 54.96 -21.53
CA PRO A 166 43.41 53.83 -20.87
C PRO A 166 44.99 54.01 -20.86
N PRO A 167 45.81 52.98 -20.53
CA PRO A 167 46.60 52.37 -21.62
C PRO A 167 46.86 50.84 -21.53
N ILE A 168 46.68 50.20 -22.69
CA ILE A 168 47.44 49.14 -23.37
C ILE A 168 48.54 48.37 -22.58
N SER A 169 48.39 47.05 -22.45
CA SER A 169 49.42 46.10 -22.89
C SER A 169 48.82 44.72 -23.19
N SER A 170 49.09 44.28 -24.42
CA SER A 170 48.84 42.99 -25.05
C SER A 170 49.28 41.78 -24.22
N TYR A 171 48.49 40.71 -24.18
CA TYR A 171 48.84 39.40 -24.75
C TYR A 171 47.56 38.55 -24.92
N GLU A 172 47.42 38.04 -26.13
CA GLU A 172 46.26 37.35 -26.67
C GLU A 172 46.31 35.86 -26.29
N GLN A 173 45.30 35.39 -25.56
CA GLN A 173 44.95 33.97 -25.47
C GLN A 173 43.43 33.85 -25.59
N LEU A 174 42.99 33.35 -26.74
CA LEU A 174 41.61 32.96 -27.03
C LEU A 174 41.07 32.04 -25.92
N PRO A 175 40.01 32.41 -25.18
CA PRO A 175 39.25 31.45 -24.41
C PRO A 175 38.39 30.63 -25.37
N ALA A 176 38.45 29.31 -25.22
CA ALA A 176 37.50 28.39 -25.84
C ALA A 176 36.05 28.85 -25.58
N PRO A 177 35.08 28.58 -26.48
CA PRO A 177 33.70 28.98 -26.26
C PRO A 177 33.23 28.40 -24.93
N LEU A 178 32.91 29.29 -23.98
CA LEU A 178 32.16 28.92 -22.80
C LEU A 178 30.91 28.18 -23.28
N PRO A 179 30.58 26.99 -22.74
CA PRO A 179 29.29 26.37 -23.03
C PRO A 179 28.21 27.40 -22.69
N PRO A 180 27.14 27.52 -23.48
CA PRO A 180 26.07 28.43 -23.14
C PRO A 180 25.65 28.11 -21.72
N SER A 181 25.57 29.14 -20.88
CA SER A 181 24.96 29.09 -19.55
C SER A 181 23.47 28.82 -19.76
N ALA A 182 23.14 27.61 -20.19
CA ALA A 182 21.84 27.04 -19.99
C ALA A 182 21.71 26.99 -18.48
N THR A 183 20.73 27.70 -17.95
CA THR A 183 20.17 27.47 -16.62
C THR A 183 19.83 25.98 -16.52
N ALA A 184 20.82 25.17 -16.15
CA ALA A 184 20.66 23.74 -16.01
C ALA A 184 19.76 23.56 -14.81
N VAL A 185 18.49 23.24 -15.08
CA VAL A 185 17.53 22.86 -14.06
C VAL A 185 18.22 21.80 -13.18
N PRO A 186 18.26 21.99 -11.85
CA PRO A 186 18.95 21.05 -10.97
C PRO A 186 18.45 19.63 -11.21
N VAL A 187 19.35 18.64 -11.26
CA VAL A 187 19.04 17.24 -11.61
C VAL A 187 17.86 16.68 -10.81
N TRP A 188 17.71 17.10 -9.57
CA TRP A 188 16.67 16.63 -8.65
C TRP A 188 15.27 17.20 -8.92
N GLN A 189 15.17 18.33 -9.63
CA GLN A 189 13.91 18.99 -9.89
C GLN A 189 13.08 18.15 -10.88
N ASP A 190 11.80 17.94 -10.57
CA ASP A 190 10.86 17.06 -11.30
C ASP A 190 11.24 15.57 -11.38
N ARG A 191 12.31 15.15 -10.69
CA ARG A 191 12.75 13.75 -10.58
C ARG A 191 12.65 13.19 -9.16
N THR A 192 12.56 14.09 -8.19
CA THR A 192 12.56 13.76 -6.78
C THR A 192 11.55 14.61 -6.02
N ILE A 193 11.28 14.29 -4.75
CA ILE A 193 10.42 15.08 -3.86
C ILE A 193 11.19 16.34 -3.45
N ALA A 194 11.12 17.35 -4.31
CA ALA A 194 11.83 18.61 -4.14
C ALA A 194 10.99 19.78 -4.69
N SER A 195 10.80 20.81 -3.86
CA SER A 195 10.36 22.10 -4.32
C SER A 195 11.55 22.99 -4.69
N SER A 196 11.28 24.26 -5.00
CA SER A 196 12.32 25.26 -5.21
C SER A 196 13.19 25.53 -3.97
N LYS A 197 12.62 25.36 -2.76
CA LYS A 197 13.27 25.74 -1.51
C LYS A 197 13.65 24.57 -0.62
N LEU A 198 13.00 23.41 -0.74
CA LEU A 198 13.22 22.28 0.15
C LEU A 198 13.14 20.95 -0.61
N ARG A 199 14.08 20.06 -0.31
CA ARG A 199 14.14 18.69 -0.84
C ARG A 199 14.10 17.69 0.29
N MET A 200 13.25 16.68 0.18
CA MET A 200 13.27 15.53 1.08
C MET A 200 14.38 14.57 0.64
N LEU A 201 15.29 14.22 1.55
CA LEU A 201 16.39 13.30 1.27
C LEU A 201 16.03 11.86 1.65
N GLU A 202 15.42 11.71 2.83
CA GLU A 202 15.08 10.41 3.40
C GLU A 202 13.77 10.51 4.18
N TYR A 203 12.97 9.46 4.12
CA TYR A 203 11.83 9.26 5.00
C TYR A 203 11.74 7.77 5.33
N SER A 204 11.71 7.42 6.61
CA SER A 204 11.53 6.04 7.05
C SER A 204 10.56 5.96 8.22
N ALA A 205 9.68 4.96 8.18
CA ALA A 205 8.88 4.56 9.32
C ALA A 205 9.27 3.14 9.69
N PHE A 206 9.61 2.92 10.95
CA PHE A 206 10.26 1.69 11.38
C PHE A 206 9.85 1.26 12.77
N MET A 207 10.11 -0.01 13.04
CA MET A 207 10.06 -0.61 14.36
C MET A 207 11.46 -1.13 14.70
N GLU A 208 11.88 -0.91 15.91
CA GLU A 208 13.13 -1.45 16.44
C GLU A 208 12.86 -2.29 17.67
N VAL A 209 13.52 -3.43 17.74
CA VAL A 209 13.49 -4.28 18.92
C VAL A 209 14.92 -4.46 19.39
N GLN A 210 15.17 -4.13 20.65
CA GLN A 210 16.43 -4.42 21.29
C GLN A 210 16.50 -5.94 21.52
N ARG A 211 17.46 -6.60 20.89
CA ARG A 211 17.72 -8.04 21.13
C ARG A 211 18.72 -8.22 22.26
N ASP A 212 19.81 -7.46 22.20
CA ASP A 212 20.91 -7.44 23.16
C ASP A 212 21.24 -5.98 23.53
N PRO A 213 21.97 -5.70 24.63
CA PRO A 213 22.34 -4.34 25.02
C PRO A 213 22.97 -3.52 23.89
N ASP A 214 23.72 -4.17 23.00
CA ASP A 214 24.46 -3.55 21.91
C ASP A 214 23.86 -3.77 20.50
N THR A 215 22.80 -4.58 20.35
CA THR A 215 22.24 -4.94 19.04
C THR A 215 20.75 -4.67 18.93
N TYR A 216 20.39 -3.80 17.98
CA TYR A 216 19.00 -3.49 17.63
C TYR A 216 18.63 -4.13 16.29
N SER A 217 17.47 -4.78 16.25
CA SER A 217 16.87 -5.25 15.00
C SER A 217 15.90 -4.19 14.50
N LYS A 218 16.17 -3.60 13.32
CA LYS A 218 15.33 -2.57 12.71
C LYS A 218 14.53 -3.14 11.54
N HIS A 219 13.20 -3.03 11.62
CA HIS A 219 12.26 -3.36 10.56
C HIS A 219 11.73 -2.06 9.93
N LEU A 220 11.86 -1.91 8.61
CA LEU A 220 11.36 -0.74 7.89
C LEU A 220 9.97 -1.04 7.32
N PHE A 221 8.93 -0.39 7.85
CA PHE A 221 7.59 -0.50 7.26
C PHE A 221 7.53 0.21 5.91
N VAL A 222 8.12 1.40 5.85
CA VAL A 222 8.31 2.17 4.61
C VAL A 222 9.66 2.86 4.64
N HIS A 223 10.25 3.01 3.46
CA HIS A 223 11.53 3.70 3.31
C HIS A 223 11.58 4.40 1.95
N ILE A 224 11.86 5.70 1.98
CA ILE A 224 12.24 6.52 0.84
C ILE A 224 13.69 6.91 1.07
N ALA A 225 14.54 6.54 0.13
CA ALA A 225 15.91 7.04 0.04
C ALA A 225 16.10 7.62 -1.36
N GLN A 226 16.21 8.95 -1.45
CA GLN A 226 16.51 9.58 -2.72
C GLN A 226 18.02 9.56 -2.94
N THR A 227 18.51 8.47 -3.52
CA THR A 227 19.90 8.38 -3.97
C THR A 227 20.19 9.43 -5.04
N ASN A 228 21.49 9.76 -5.23
CA ASN A 228 21.97 10.78 -6.15
C ASN A 228 21.24 10.73 -7.51
N PRO A 229 20.30 11.67 -7.77
CA PRO A 229 19.50 11.61 -8.98
C PRO A 229 20.39 11.90 -10.18
N SER A 230 20.10 11.24 -11.30
CA SER A 230 20.78 11.39 -12.57
C SER A 230 19.86 12.06 -13.60
N TYR A 231 20.46 12.74 -14.58
CA TYR A 231 19.70 13.28 -15.72
C TYR A 231 19.03 12.18 -16.56
N THR A 232 19.45 10.92 -16.41
CA THR A 232 18.88 9.75 -17.08
C THR A 232 17.66 9.17 -16.39
N ASP A 233 17.38 9.57 -15.15
CA ASP A 233 16.21 9.06 -14.43
C ASP A 233 14.93 9.49 -15.16
N PRO A 234 13.80 8.77 -15.03
CA PRO A 234 12.53 9.25 -15.56
C PRO A 234 12.05 10.50 -14.81
N LEU A 235 11.23 11.31 -15.47
CA LEU A 235 10.50 12.39 -14.79
C LEU A 235 9.37 11.78 -13.95
N LEU A 236 8.99 12.47 -12.87
CA LEU A 236 7.86 12.05 -12.07
C LEU A 236 6.56 12.13 -12.89
N GLU A 237 5.78 11.06 -12.82
CA GLU A 237 4.44 11.02 -13.40
C GLU A 237 3.53 12.03 -12.69
N ALA A 238 2.57 12.59 -13.43
CA ALA A 238 1.63 13.55 -12.89
C ALA A 238 0.30 12.87 -12.54
N VAL A 239 -0.27 13.21 -11.39
CA VAL A 239 -1.61 12.79 -10.98
C VAL A 239 -2.45 14.02 -10.71
N ASP A 240 -3.67 14.04 -11.25
CA ASP A 240 -4.63 15.09 -10.99
C ASP A 240 -5.05 15.04 -9.51
N ILE A 241 -4.78 16.12 -8.79
CA ILE A 241 -5.08 16.27 -7.37
C ILE A 241 -6.57 16.10 -7.05
N ARG A 242 -7.46 16.36 -8.01
CA ARG A 242 -8.91 16.17 -7.83
C ARG A 242 -9.28 14.71 -7.54
N GLN A 243 -8.47 13.75 -7.98
CA GLN A 243 -8.70 12.32 -7.78
C GLN A 243 -8.50 11.86 -6.33
N ILE A 244 -7.86 12.67 -5.49
CA ILE A 244 -7.50 12.31 -4.12
C ILE A 244 -8.13 13.21 -3.06
N TYR A 245 -8.91 14.23 -3.43
CA TYR A 245 -9.48 15.17 -2.46
C TYR A 245 -10.37 14.50 -1.42
N ASP A 246 -11.14 13.47 -1.80
CA ASP A 246 -11.98 12.67 -0.91
C ASP A 246 -11.19 11.96 0.20
N LYS A 247 -9.90 11.71 -0.04
CA LYS A 247 -9.03 10.96 0.89
C LYS A 247 -8.29 11.85 1.88
N PHE A 248 -8.36 13.16 1.74
CA PHE A 248 -7.64 14.12 2.58
C PHE A 248 -8.58 15.16 3.20
N PRO A 249 -8.17 15.88 4.25
CA PRO A 249 -9.00 16.90 4.88
C PRO A 249 -9.41 17.99 3.88
N GLU A 250 -10.70 18.27 3.80
CA GLU A 250 -11.28 19.32 2.94
C GLU A 250 -11.48 20.66 3.66
N LYS A 251 -11.41 20.65 5.00
CA LYS A 251 -11.60 21.85 5.83
C LYS A 251 -10.39 22.77 5.77
N LYS A 252 -10.44 23.86 6.53
CA LYS A 252 -9.34 24.82 6.66
C LYS A 252 -8.01 24.12 6.97
N GLY A 253 -6.96 24.41 6.20
CA GLY A 253 -5.66 23.74 6.26
C GLY A 253 -5.65 22.35 5.62
N GLY A 254 -6.65 22.08 4.77
CA GLY A 254 -6.82 20.86 3.99
C GLY A 254 -6.05 20.88 2.66
N LEU A 255 -5.99 19.73 1.98
CA LEU A 255 -5.16 19.56 0.79
C LEU A 255 -5.54 20.55 -0.33
N LYS A 256 -6.84 20.77 -0.55
CA LYS A 256 -7.35 21.70 -1.57
C LYS A 256 -6.90 23.14 -1.32
N GLU A 257 -7.12 23.66 -0.11
CA GLU A 257 -6.73 25.03 0.25
C GLU A 257 -5.21 25.22 0.18
N LEU A 258 -4.44 24.22 0.64
CA LEU A 258 -2.98 24.25 0.57
C LEU A 258 -2.51 24.34 -0.89
N TYR A 259 -3.09 23.53 -1.78
CA TYR A 259 -2.72 23.51 -3.20
C TYR A 259 -3.10 24.81 -3.92
N GLU A 260 -4.28 25.36 -3.61
CA GLU A 260 -4.73 26.66 -4.16
C GLU A 260 -3.85 27.82 -3.67
N LYS A 261 -3.36 27.78 -2.42
CA LYS A 261 -2.39 28.74 -1.88
C LYS A 261 -1.01 28.62 -2.54
N GLY A 262 -0.61 27.40 -2.89
CA GLY A 262 0.66 27.11 -3.55
C GLY A 262 1.90 27.19 -2.62
N PRO A 263 3.10 27.04 -3.19
CA PRO A 263 3.38 26.87 -4.62
C PRO A 263 3.09 25.44 -5.12
N GLN A 264 2.54 25.28 -6.33
CA GLN A 264 2.06 23.96 -6.82
C GLN A 264 3.18 22.94 -7.02
N ASN A 265 4.40 23.37 -7.33
CA ASN A 265 5.57 22.49 -7.48
C ASN A 265 6.05 21.87 -6.15
N ALA A 266 5.44 22.22 -5.02
CA ALA A 266 5.73 21.64 -3.72
C ALA A 266 4.83 20.43 -3.38
N PHE A 267 3.90 20.04 -4.27
CA PHE A 267 2.89 19.02 -3.98
C PHE A 267 3.18 17.68 -4.66
N PHE A 268 3.24 16.64 -3.84
CA PHE A 268 3.58 15.28 -4.27
C PHE A 268 2.61 14.26 -3.68
N LEU A 269 2.38 13.17 -4.41
CA LEU A 269 1.70 11.98 -3.93
C LEU A 269 2.70 10.83 -3.91
N VAL A 270 2.78 10.12 -2.80
CA VAL A 270 3.61 8.94 -2.65
C VAL A 270 2.70 7.76 -2.34
N LYS A 271 2.74 6.76 -3.23
CA LYS A 271 2.11 5.47 -3.01
C LYS A 271 3.13 4.53 -2.39
N PHE A 272 2.84 4.04 -1.19
CA PHE A 272 3.65 3.06 -0.49
C PHE A 272 3.06 1.66 -0.62
N TRP A 273 3.94 0.68 -0.78
CA TRP A 273 3.68 -0.72 -0.47
C TRP A 273 4.44 -1.07 0.81
N ALA A 274 3.73 -0.97 1.93
CA ALA A 274 4.31 -1.12 3.25
C ALA A 274 4.63 -2.58 3.56
N ASP A 275 5.82 -2.82 4.12
CA ASP A 275 6.24 -4.15 4.56
C ASP A 275 5.75 -4.43 5.98
N LEU A 276 4.73 -5.29 6.07
CA LEU A 276 4.18 -5.78 7.34
C LEU A 276 4.72 -7.16 7.73
N ASN A 277 5.61 -7.75 6.94
CA ASN A 277 6.19 -9.07 7.19
C ASN A 277 7.30 -8.96 8.25
N SER A 278 6.93 -8.62 9.49
CA SER A 278 7.89 -8.56 10.59
C SER A 278 8.17 -9.95 11.20
N SER A 279 8.08 -11.04 10.44
CA SER A 279 8.19 -12.42 10.95
C SER A 279 9.50 -12.69 11.71
N ASN A 280 10.54 -11.91 11.42
CA ASN A 280 11.85 -11.98 12.08
C ASN A 280 11.96 -11.14 13.38
N VAL A 281 10.95 -10.32 13.68
CA VAL A 281 10.94 -9.40 14.83
C VAL A 281 9.67 -9.67 15.65
N GLN A 282 9.82 -10.45 16.73
CA GLN A 282 8.71 -10.70 17.65
C GLN A 282 8.31 -9.39 18.33
N ASP A 283 7.01 -9.07 18.29
CA ASP A 283 6.40 -7.95 19.03
C ASP A 283 6.52 -8.24 20.53
N GLY A 284 7.67 -7.91 21.11
CA GLY A 284 7.99 -8.10 22.53
C GLY A 284 7.84 -6.81 23.34
N ALA A 285 7.81 -6.95 24.67
CA ALA A 285 7.92 -5.81 25.57
C ALA A 285 9.28 -5.11 25.35
N GLY A 286 9.28 -3.96 24.68
CA GLY A 286 10.50 -3.22 24.31
C GLY A 286 10.57 -2.72 22.87
N SER A 287 9.57 -2.99 22.02
CA SER A 287 9.52 -2.46 20.66
C SER A 287 9.37 -0.94 20.62
N PHE A 288 10.26 -0.26 19.91
CA PHE A 288 10.19 1.17 19.62
C PHE A 288 9.67 1.42 18.20
N TYR A 289 8.60 2.21 18.07
CA TYR A 289 8.06 2.63 16.77
C TYR A 289 8.42 4.08 16.50
N GLY A 290 9.12 4.32 15.39
CA GLY A 290 9.67 5.62 15.06
C GLY A 290 9.48 6.01 13.62
N VAL A 291 9.46 7.32 13.39
CA VAL A 291 9.60 7.94 12.07
C VAL A 291 10.90 8.73 12.07
N SER A 292 11.63 8.69 10.97
CA SER A 292 12.75 9.58 10.73
C SER A 292 12.64 10.20 9.36
N SER A 293 12.95 11.49 9.27
CA SER A 293 12.96 12.21 8.01
C SER A 293 14.12 13.20 7.95
N GLN A 294 14.64 13.36 6.74
CA GLN A 294 15.74 14.26 6.46
C GLN A 294 15.37 15.16 5.29
N TYR A 295 15.70 16.45 5.41
CA TYR A 295 15.44 17.46 4.39
C TYR A 295 16.71 18.29 4.15
N SER A 296 16.82 18.86 2.95
CA SER A 296 17.88 19.79 2.59
C SER A 296 17.34 21.04 1.91
N SER A 297 17.89 22.20 2.26
CA SER A 297 17.62 23.49 1.65
C SER A 297 18.91 24.22 1.30
N ALA A 298 18.81 25.17 0.36
CA ALA A 298 19.87 26.13 0.07
C ALA A 298 19.82 27.35 1.00
N GLU A 299 18.68 27.59 1.65
CA GLU A 299 18.45 28.73 2.53
C GLU A 299 18.36 28.28 4.00
N ASN A 300 18.85 29.14 4.90
CA ASN A 300 18.68 28.93 6.34
C ASN A 300 17.27 29.37 6.73
N MET A 301 16.45 28.44 7.19
CA MET A 301 15.12 28.72 7.68
C MET A 301 14.79 27.82 8.87
N THR A 302 13.77 28.18 9.64
CA THR A 302 13.18 27.26 10.63
C THR A 302 11.97 26.61 9.98
N ILE A 303 11.91 25.27 9.98
CA ILE A 303 10.81 24.54 9.36
C ILE A 303 9.87 23.97 10.42
N THR A 304 8.59 23.91 10.08
CA THR A 304 7.57 23.21 10.86
C THR A 304 7.02 22.08 10.02
N VAL A 305 7.12 20.84 10.52
CA VAL A 305 6.63 19.63 9.87
C VAL A 305 5.35 19.21 10.57
N SER A 306 4.21 19.40 9.91
CA SER A 306 2.91 18.87 10.33
C SER A 306 2.64 17.54 9.63
N THR A 307 2.44 16.48 10.41
CA THR A 307 2.07 15.14 9.91
C THR A 307 0.66 14.81 10.41
N LYS A 308 -0.31 14.83 9.49
CA LYS A 308 -1.73 14.59 9.75
C LYS A 308 -2.11 13.18 9.31
N VAL A 309 -2.56 12.36 10.24
CA VAL A 309 -3.11 11.04 9.94
C VAL A 309 -4.60 11.18 9.71
N CYS A 310 -5.07 10.63 8.60
CA CYS A 310 -6.43 10.79 8.12
C CYS A 310 -7.13 9.44 7.94
N SER A 311 -8.42 9.42 8.26
CA SER A 311 -9.30 8.29 8.00
C SER A 311 -10.57 8.76 7.33
N PHE A 312 -10.93 8.18 6.18
CA PHE A 312 -12.11 8.60 5.40
C PHE A 312 -12.10 10.12 5.13
N GLY A 313 -10.94 10.65 4.72
CA GLY A 313 -10.75 12.08 4.45
C GLY A 313 -10.77 12.99 5.69
N LYS A 314 -10.90 12.45 6.90
CA LYS A 314 -10.95 13.24 8.15
C LYS A 314 -9.67 13.10 8.95
N GLN A 315 -9.12 14.22 9.41
CA GLN A 315 -7.98 14.24 10.32
C GLN A 315 -8.37 13.57 11.65
N VAL A 316 -7.59 12.56 12.06
CA VAL A 316 -7.76 11.85 13.33
C VAL A 316 -6.74 12.31 14.36
N VAL A 317 -5.47 12.44 13.94
CA VAL A 317 -4.38 12.93 14.77
C VAL A 317 -3.43 13.78 13.92
N GLU A 318 -2.81 14.77 14.55
CA GLU A 318 -1.78 15.59 13.94
C GLU A 318 -0.60 15.70 14.89
N LYS A 319 0.60 15.52 14.35
CA LYS A 319 1.85 15.76 15.05
C LYS A 319 2.56 16.92 14.37
N VAL A 320 2.97 17.91 15.15
CA VAL A 320 3.69 19.09 14.66
C VAL A 320 5.07 19.12 15.30
N GLU A 321 6.11 19.17 14.47
CA GLU A 321 7.50 19.19 14.90
C GLU A 321 8.20 20.41 14.29
N THR A 322 8.99 21.13 15.10
CA THR A 322 9.76 22.29 14.65
C THR A 322 11.23 21.91 14.60
N GLU A 323 11.85 22.07 13.44
CA GLU A 323 13.25 21.74 13.21
C GLU A 323 14.06 22.95 12.76
N TYR A 324 15.33 22.95 13.18
CA TYR A 324 16.29 24.00 12.89
C TYR A 324 17.37 23.49 11.94
N ALA A 325 17.83 24.37 11.07
CA ALA A 325 18.86 24.05 10.09
C ALA A 325 20.19 23.70 10.75
N ARG A 326 20.86 22.67 10.24
CA ARG A 326 22.26 22.35 10.51
C ARG A 326 23.06 22.51 9.23
N VAL A 327 24.21 23.17 9.30
CA VAL A 327 25.05 23.38 8.12
C VAL A 327 25.90 22.15 7.88
N GLU A 328 25.72 21.48 6.73
CA GLU A 328 26.51 20.32 6.32
C GLU A 328 26.82 20.44 4.82
N GLY A 329 28.10 20.41 4.44
CA GLY A 329 28.51 20.45 3.03
C GLY A 329 28.05 21.70 2.26
N GLY A 330 27.94 22.85 2.94
CA GLY A 330 27.46 24.10 2.34
C GLY A 330 25.95 24.16 2.10
N ARG A 331 25.18 23.18 2.57
CA ARG A 331 23.71 23.17 2.55
C ARG A 331 23.15 23.13 3.96
N TYR A 332 21.89 23.53 4.09
CA TYR A 332 21.15 23.46 5.35
C TYR A 332 20.37 22.15 5.40
N VAL A 333 20.64 21.31 6.39
CA VAL A 333 20.05 19.99 6.59
C VAL A 333 19.19 19.99 7.84
N TYR A 334 18.01 19.39 7.73
CA TYR A 334 17.02 19.25 8.80
C TYR A 334 16.82 17.76 9.07
N ARG A 335 16.91 17.32 10.33
CA ARG A 335 16.84 15.90 10.69
C ARG A 335 15.87 15.69 11.85
N ILE A 336 14.71 15.11 11.53
CA ILE A 336 13.83 14.53 12.53
C ILE A 336 14.29 13.09 12.73
N HIS A 337 14.97 12.81 13.84
CA HIS A 337 15.56 11.51 14.10
C HIS A 337 14.81 10.77 15.21
N ARG A 338 14.40 9.53 14.91
CA ARG A 338 13.68 8.63 15.84
C ARG A 338 12.50 9.30 16.53
N SER A 339 11.70 10.04 15.77
CA SER A 339 10.48 10.66 16.28
C SER A 339 9.47 9.58 16.63
N PRO A 340 9.01 9.46 17.90
CA PRO A 340 8.13 8.36 18.32
C PRO A 340 6.77 8.46 17.63
N MET A 341 6.26 7.32 17.15
CA MET A 341 4.90 7.22 16.68
C MET A 341 3.92 7.42 17.83
N CYS A 342 2.76 8.02 17.55
CA CYS A 342 1.71 8.13 18.56
C CYS A 342 1.04 6.77 18.79
N GLU A 343 0.41 6.62 19.96
CA GLU A 343 -0.28 5.39 20.36
C GLU A 343 -1.30 4.92 19.31
N TYR A 344 -2.03 5.88 18.70
CA TYR A 344 -2.95 5.61 17.60
C TYR A 344 -2.30 4.83 16.45
N MET A 345 -1.13 5.29 16.00
CA MET A 345 -0.41 4.68 14.88
C MET A 345 0.12 3.30 15.23
N ILE A 346 0.64 3.13 16.45
CA ILE A 346 1.14 1.84 16.94
C ILE A 346 -0.01 0.82 16.98
N ASN A 347 -1.13 1.19 17.62
CA ASN A 347 -2.32 0.35 17.69
C ASN A 347 -2.89 0.04 16.31
N PHE A 348 -2.86 1.00 15.38
CA PHE A 348 -3.28 0.78 13.99
C PHE A 348 -2.42 -0.28 13.30
N ILE A 349 -1.09 -0.15 13.36
CA ILE A 349 -0.15 -1.12 12.78
C ILE A 349 -0.36 -2.51 13.40
N HIS A 350 -0.50 -2.58 14.73
CA HIS A 350 -0.79 -3.84 15.43
C HIS A 350 -2.06 -4.49 14.91
N LYS A 351 -3.18 -3.77 14.85
CA LYS A 351 -4.45 -4.36 14.37
C LYS A 351 -4.40 -4.73 12.90
N LEU A 352 -3.72 -3.95 12.08
CA LEU A 352 -3.53 -4.24 10.66
C LEU A 352 -2.74 -5.55 10.46
N LYS A 353 -1.67 -5.76 11.23
CA LYS A 353 -0.86 -7.00 11.20
C LYS A 353 -1.63 -8.25 11.63
N HIS A 354 -2.67 -8.12 12.45
CA HIS A 354 -3.49 -9.24 12.93
C HIS A 354 -4.62 -9.62 11.96
N LEU A 355 -4.82 -8.89 10.88
CA LEU A 355 -5.79 -9.28 9.87
C LEU A 355 -5.32 -10.54 9.14
N PRO A 356 -6.21 -11.52 8.88
CA PRO A 356 -5.82 -12.84 8.40
C PRO A 356 -5.37 -12.83 6.93
N GLU A 357 -5.86 -11.89 6.12
CA GLU A 357 -5.62 -11.88 4.68
C GLU A 357 -5.15 -10.48 4.20
N LYS A 358 -4.19 -10.43 3.26
CA LYS A 358 -3.61 -9.16 2.75
C LYS A 358 -4.67 -8.24 2.12
N TYR A 359 -5.69 -8.79 1.46
CA TYR A 359 -6.74 -7.99 0.85
C TYR A 359 -7.56 -7.23 1.89
N MET A 360 -7.74 -7.81 3.09
CA MET A 360 -8.43 -7.16 4.21
C MET A 360 -7.62 -5.96 4.71
N MET A 361 -6.29 -6.10 4.78
CA MET A 361 -5.40 -5.01 5.12
C MET A 361 -5.48 -3.87 4.10
N ASN A 362 -5.45 -4.20 2.80
CA ASN A 362 -5.57 -3.21 1.73
C ASN A 362 -6.90 -2.46 1.77
N SER A 363 -8.00 -3.15 2.09
CA SER A 363 -9.31 -2.49 2.24
C SER A 363 -9.36 -1.50 3.41
N VAL A 364 -8.66 -1.78 4.50
CA VAL A 364 -8.48 -0.82 5.59
C VAL A 364 -7.59 0.34 5.18
N LEU A 365 -6.49 0.05 4.46
CA LEU A 365 -5.53 1.06 4.01
C LEU A 365 -6.09 2.00 2.93
N GLU A 366 -7.10 1.57 2.17
CA GLU A 366 -7.75 2.38 1.13
C GLU A 366 -8.26 3.73 1.65
N ASN A 367 -8.76 3.74 2.89
CA ASN A 367 -9.29 4.93 3.55
C ASN A 367 -8.33 5.48 4.63
N PHE A 368 -7.09 5.00 4.66
CA PHE A 368 -6.04 5.47 5.57
C PHE A 368 -4.99 6.25 4.78
N THR A 369 -4.83 7.51 5.10
CA THR A 369 -3.87 8.40 4.42
C THR A 369 -3.10 9.23 5.42
N ILE A 370 -1.92 9.70 5.03
CA ILE A 370 -1.14 10.64 5.83
C ILE A 370 -0.82 11.85 4.96
N LEU A 371 -1.08 13.05 5.48
CA LEU A 371 -0.71 14.31 4.83
C LEU A 371 0.43 14.95 5.62
N GLN A 372 1.60 15.05 5.01
CA GLN A 372 2.74 15.76 5.57
C GLN A 372 2.89 17.13 4.92
N VAL A 373 2.86 18.18 5.72
CA VAL A 373 3.00 19.57 5.28
C VAL A 373 4.19 20.18 6.00
N VAL A 374 5.21 20.57 5.24
CA VAL A 374 6.38 21.28 5.73
C VAL A 374 6.22 22.76 5.39
N THR A 375 6.22 23.62 6.40
CA THR A 375 6.09 25.07 6.25
C THR A 375 7.30 25.79 6.81
N ASN A 376 7.60 26.96 6.26
CA ASN A 376 8.51 27.90 6.89
C ASN A 376 7.81 28.51 8.11
N ARG A 377 8.44 28.44 9.29
CA ARG A 377 7.87 28.90 10.55
C ARG A 377 7.56 30.40 10.55
N ASP A 378 8.42 31.20 9.93
CA ASP A 378 8.34 32.65 9.98
C ASP A 378 7.39 33.19 8.90
N THR A 379 7.49 32.67 7.67
CA THR A 379 6.69 33.16 6.54
C THR A 379 5.36 32.44 6.35
N GLN A 380 5.15 31.28 7.00
CA GLN A 380 4.00 30.40 6.81
C GLN A 380 3.81 29.94 5.34
N GLU A 381 4.90 29.97 4.56
CA GLU A 381 4.97 29.46 3.19
C GLU A 381 5.06 27.92 3.21
N THR A 382 4.33 27.27 2.29
CA THR A 382 4.41 25.83 2.10
C THR A 382 5.71 25.49 1.36
N LEU A 383 6.59 24.74 2.00
CA LEU A 383 7.87 24.31 1.43
C LEU A 383 7.74 22.95 0.72
N LEU A 384 7.02 22.01 1.32
CA LEU A 384 6.69 20.70 0.76
C LEU A 384 5.32 20.26 1.29
N CYS A 385 4.54 19.60 0.45
CA CYS A 385 3.29 18.94 0.81
C CYS A 385 3.26 17.55 0.17
N ILE A 386 3.19 16.52 1.00
CA ILE A 386 3.29 15.12 0.57
C ILE A 386 2.08 14.37 1.07
N ALA A 387 1.28 13.90 0.12
CA ALA A 387 0.16 13.00 0.34
C ALA A 387 0.68 11.56 0.31
N PHE A 388 0.48 10.78 1.37
CA PHE A 388 0.83 9.37 1.45
C PHE A 388 -0.42 8.50 1.36
N VAL A 389 -0.39 7.54 0.44
CA VAL A 389 -1.39 6.48 0.30
C VAL A 389 -0.69 5.13 0.41
N PHE A 390 -1.40 4.10 0.89
CA PHE A 390 -0.77 2.86 1.34
C PHE A 390 -1.47 1.62 0.77
N GLU A 391 -0.67 0.63 0.44
CA GLU A 391 -1.03 -0.77 0.24
C GLU A 391 -0.03 -1.65 1.00
N VAL A 392 -0.35 -2.92 1.20
CA VAL A 392 0.58 -3.90 1.77
C VAL A 392 1.46 -4.48 0.67
N SER A 393 2.76 -4.61 0.93
CA SER A 393 3.71 -5.24 0.02
C SER A 393 3.33 -6.71 -0.23
N THR A 394 3.18 -7.06 -1.50
CA THR A 394 3.02 -8.45 -1.96
C THR A 394 4.36 -9.15 -2.10
N SER A 395 5.45 -8.39 -2.15
CA SER A 395 6.79 -8.89 -2.41
C SER A 395 7.47 -9.42 -1.15
N ASP A 396 8.29 -10.45 -1.31
CA ASP A 396 9.26 -10.88 -0.29
C ASP A 396 10.46 -9.90 -0.18
N HIS A 397 10.50 -8.87 -1.03
CA HIS A 397 11.62 -7.95 -1.21
C HIS A 397 11.49 -6.66 -0.37
N GLY A 398 10.55 -6.62 0.58
CA GLY A 398 10.38 -5.52 1.52
C GLY A 398 9.46 -4.40 1.03
N ALA A 399 9.67 -3.20 1.57
CA ALA A 399 8.83 -2.04 1.30
C ALA A 399 9.18 -1.39 -0.05
N GLN A 400 8.17 -0.95 -0.79
CA GLN A 400 8.33 -0.23 -2.06
C GLN A 400 7.56 1.08 -2.04
N TYR A 401 7.90 2.00 -2.94
CA TYR A 401 7.17 3.25 -3.11
C TYR A 401 7.22 3.73 -4.56
N HIS A 402 6.24 4.55 -4.92
CA HIS A 402 6.22 5.30 -6.18
C HIS A 402 5.82 6.75 -5.91
N VAL A 403 6.43 7.69 -6.63
CA VAL A 403 6.26 9.13 -6.41
C VAL A 403 5.60 9.75 -7.63
N TYR A 404 4.60 10.58 -7.39
CA TYR A 404 3.89 11.36 -8.39
C TYR A 404 3.94 12.84 -8.03
N ARG A 405 3.95 13.71 -9.05
CA ARG A 405 3.72 15.14 -8.89
C ARG A 405 2.22 15.40 -8.94
N LEU A 406 1.71 16.21 -8.02
CA LEU A 406 0.30 16.61 -8.04
C LEU A 406 0.12 17.80 -8.97
N VAL A 407 -0.82 17.67 -9.90
CA VAL A 407 -1.18 18.72 -10.87
C VAL A 407 -2.69 18.95 -10.82
N LYS A 408 -3.16 20.06 -11.41
CA LYS A 408 -4.58 20.35 -11.56
C LYS A 408 -4.79 20.72 -13.02
N ASP A 409 -4.98 19.69 -13.83
CA ASP A 409 -5.16 19.81 -15.29
C ASP A 409 -6.63 20.00 -15.68
#